data_AF-A0A832GQM8-F1
#
_entry.id   AF-A0A832GQM8-F1
#
_cell.length_a   1.000
_cell.length_b   1.000
_cell.length_c   1.000
_cell.angle_alpha   90.00
_cell.angle_beta   90.00
_cell.angle_gamma   90.00
#
_symmetry.space_group_name_H-M   'P 1'
#
loop_
_entity.id
_entity.type
_entity.pdbx_description
1 polymer ?
#
loop_
_entity_poly.entity_id
_entity_poly.type
_entity_poly.pdbx_seq_one_letter_code
_entity_poly.pdbx_strand_id
1 'polypeptide(L)' 'MDKVVDELVKMPEVLDVYEVTGEFDIVALISTENLPSFRNFLKNKVLKIDGVKSTVTSIILSTPKKNGVTMLENE' A
#
# COMPACT_ATOMS: atom_id res chain seq x y z
N MET A 1 -6.38 13.11 8.65
CA MET A 1 -6.58 12.12 7.59
C MET A 1 -6.09 12.72 6.27
N ASP A 2 -6.59 13.90 5.91
CA ASP A 2 -6.28 14.63 4.67
C ASP A 2 -4.77 14.71 4.36
N LYS A 3 -3.96 15.13 5.33
CA LYS A 3 -2.49 15.19 5.16
C LYS A 3 -1.84 13.84 4.83
N VAL A 4 -2.36 12.75 5.39
CA VAL A 4 -1.78 11.41 5.16
C VAL A 4 -2.09 10.96 3.73
N VAL A 5 -3.33 11.15 3.29
CA VAL A 5 -3.75 10.88 1.91
C VAL A 5 -2.95 11.73 0.94
N ASP A 6 -2.83 13.05 1.18
CA ASP A 6 -2.09 13.99 0.35
C ASP A 6 -0.62 13.59 0.15
N GLU A 7 0.04 13.08 1.20
CA GLU A 7 1.42 12.62 1.07
C GLU A 7 1.51 11.28 0.34
N LEU A 8 0.60 10.34 0.60
CA LEU A 8 0.60 9.03 -0.05
C LEU A 8 0.37 9.13 -1.57
N VAL A 9 -0.56 9.98 -2.03
CA VAL A 9 -0.86 10.12 -3.47
C VAL A 9 0.29 10.72 -4.28
N LYS A 10 1.26 11.36 -3.63
CA LYS A 10 2.47 11.90 -4.29
C LYS A 10 3.57 10.85 -4.46
N MET A 11 3.45 9.67 -3.82
CA MET A 11 4.49 8.66 -3.82
C MET A 11 4.32 7.69 -5.00
N PRO A 12 5.30 7.57 -5.91
CA PRO A 12 5.19 6.70 -7.08
C PRO A 12 5.10 5.20 -6.72
N GLU A 13 5.57 4.81 -5.53
CA GLU A 13 5.43 3.44 -5.04
C GLU A 13 4.00 3.11 -4.59
N VAL A 14 3.15 4.11 -4.34
CA VAL A 14 1.75 3.93 -3.93
C VAL A 14 0.89 3.85 -5.18
N LEU A 15 0.37 2.65 -5.46
CA LEU A 15 -0.47 2.40 -6.63
C LEU A 15 -1.90 2.86 -6.41
N ASP A 16 -2.45 2.57 -5.24
CA ASP A 16 -3.82 2.91 -4.88
C ASP A 16 -3.89 3.39 -3.43
N VAL A 17 -4.82 4.31 -3.15
CA VAL A 17 -5.17 4.77 -1.80
C VAL A 17 -6.68 4.70 -1.67
N TYR A 18 -7.15 4.04 -0.62
CA TYR A 18 -8.55 3.89 -0.30
C TYR A 18 -8.80 4.41 1.11
N GLU A 19 -9.72 5.34 1.24
CA GLU A 19 -10.31 5.71 2.52
C GLU A 19 -11.39 4.69 2.86
N VAL A 20 -11.32 4.11 4.05
CA VAL A 20 -12.22 3.02 4.45
C VAL A 20 -12.81 3.27 5.83
N THR A 21 -13.99 2.70 6.08
CA THR A 21 -14.57 2.66 7.42
C THR A 21 -14.15 1.37 8.11
N GLY A 22 -13.84 1.42 9.41
CA GLY A 22 -13.53 0.22 10.20
C GLY A 22 -12.42 0.48 11.20
N GLU A 23 -11.58 -0.52 11.43
CA GLU A 23 -10.44 -0.43 12.34
C GLU A 23 -9.33 0.49 11.81
N PHE A 24 -9.21 0.60 10.49
CA PHE A 24 -8.22 1.43 9.81
C PHE A 24 -8.92 2.55 9.05
N ASP A 25 -8.26 3.71 8.97
CA ASP A 25 -8.77 4.86 8.20
C ASP A 25 -8.41 4.74 6.70
N ILE A 26 -7.26 4.12 6.38
CA ILE A 26 -6.67 4.10 5.04
C ILE A 26 -6.13 2.69 4.71
N VAL A 27 -6.38 2.25 3.48
CA VAL A 27 -5.70 1.10 2.85
C VAL A 27 -4.92 1.61 1.65
N ALA A 28 -3.63 1.31 1.57
CA ALA A 28 -2.78 1.68 0.44
C ALA A 28 -2.19 0.42 -0.21
N LEU A 29 -2.28 0.33 -1.54
CA LEU A 29 -1.57 -0.68 -2.31
C LEU A 29 -0.20 -0.13 -2.71
N ILE A 30 0.87 -0.80 -2.31
CA ILE A 30 2.25 -0.35 -2.54
C ILE A 30 2.98 -1.38 -3.41
N SER A 31 3.76 -0.89 -4.38
CA SER A 31 4.63 -1.70 -5.23
C SER A 31 6.08 -1.25 -5.08
N THR A 32 6.96 -2.20 -4.81
CA THR A 32 8.41 -1.98 -4.71
C THR A 32 9.16 -3.16 -5.30
N GLU A 33 10.40 -2.94 -5.70
CA GLU A 33 11.24 -3.98 -6.34
C GLU A 33 11.45 -5.23 -5.48
N ASN A 34 11.54 -5.08 -4.16
CA ASN A 34 11.81 -6.18 -3.23
C ASN A 34 11.49 -5.79 -1.78
N LEU A 35 11.52 -6.79 -0.89
CA LEU A 35 11.20 -6.61 0.53
C LEU A 35 12.13 -5.61 1.26
N PRO A 36 13.46 -5.59 1.03
CA PRO A 36 14.32 -4.53 1.55
C PRO A 36 13.88 -3.12 1.14
N SER A 37 13.59 -2.90 -0.15
CA SER A 37 13.10 -1.61 -0.66
C SER A 37 11.77 -1.23 0.00
N PHE A 38 10.85 -2.18 0.17
CA PHE A 38 9.60 -1.95 0.92
C PHE A 38 9.85 -1.53 2.37
N ARG A 39 10.72 -2.22 3.10
CA ARG A 39 11.04 -1.88 4.50
C ARG A 39 11.63 -0.48 4.60
N ASN A 40 12.49 -0.11 3.66
CA ASN A 40 13.06 1.23 3.57
C ASN A 40 11.99 2.28 3.28
N PHE A 41 11.11 2.03 2.31
CA PHE A 41 9.98 2.88 1.96
C PHE A 41 9.06 3.11 3.17
N LEU A 42 8.63 2.03 3.84
CA LEU A 42 7.77 2.10 5.02
C LEU A 42 8.41 2.93 6.14
N LYS A 43 9.67 2.63 6.49
CA LYS A 43 10.37 3.29 7.61
C LYS A 43 10.68 4.76 7.33
N ASN A 44 11.13 5.06 6.11
CA ASN A 44 11.69 6.38 5.79
C ASN A 44 10.72 7.34 5.11
N LYS A 45 9.59 6.84 4.59
CA LYS A 45 8.54 7.66 4.00
C LYS A 45 7.25 7.56 4.81
N VAL A 46 6.56 6.41 4.78
CA VAL A 46 5.20 6.26 5.33
C VAL A 46 5.14 6.55 6.84
N LEU A 47 5.99 5.91 7.64
CA LEU A 47 6.00 6.11 9.10
C LEU A 47 6.48 7.51 9.53
N LYS A 48 7.00 8.33 8.60
CA LYS A 48 7.38 9.72 8.85
C LYS A 48 6.27 10.72 8.53
N ILE A 49 5.17 10.28 7.90
CA ILE A 49 4.05 11.15 7.60
C ILE A 49 3.36 11.52 8.92
N ASP A 50 3.24 12.82 9.18
CA ASP A 50 2.51 13.34 10.34
C ASP A 50 1.04 12.90 10.27
N GLY A 51 0.57 12.23 11.33
CA GLY A 51 -0.76 11.64 11.42
C GLY A 51 -0.81 10.12 11.26
N VAL A 52 0.28 9.46 10.83
CA VAL A 52 0.36 7.99 10.84
C VAL A 52 0.60 7.51 12.27
N LYS A 53 -0.42 6.84 12.86
CA LYS A 53 -0.34 6.30 14.23
C LYS A 53 0.25 4.90 14.29
N SER A 54 -0.14 4.05 13.35
CA SER A 54 0.33 2.67 13.23
C SER A 54 0.07 2.16 11.82
N THR A 55 0.74 1.06 11.45
CA THR A 55 0.52 0.37 10.18
C THR A 55 0.43 -1.13 10.42
N VAL A 56 -0.52 -1.77 9.77
CA VAL A 56 -0.53 -3.23 9.58
C VAL A 56 -0.17 -3.50 8.12
N THR A 57 0.77 -4.41 7.87
CA THR A 57 1.26 -4.71 6.53
C THR A 57 1.02 -6.17 6.18
N SER A 58 0.52 -6.41 4.97
CA SER A 58 0.43 -7.73 4.34
C SER A 58 1.15 -7.71 3.01
N ILE A 59 1.75 -8.84 2.63
CA ILE A 59 2.47 -9.00 1.36
C ILE A 59 1.63 -9.90 0.45
N ILE A 60 1.38 -9.45 -0.78
CA ILE A 60 0.72 -10.26 -1.81
C ILE A 60 1.71 -11.30 -2.31
N LEU A 61 1.42 -12.58 -2.05
CA LEU A 61 2.25 -13.71 -2.49
C LEU A 61 1.88 -14.20 -3.89
N SER A 62 0.59 -14.13 -4.25
CA SER A 62 0.07 -14.46 -5.57
C SER A 62 -1.22 -13.68 -5.84
N THR A 63 -1.53 -13.42 -7.12
CA THR A 63 -2.75 -12.70 -7.53
C THR A 63 -3.52 -13.55 -8.54
N PRO A 64 -4.29 -14.56 -8.11
CA PRO A 64 -5.00 -15.46 -9.03
C PRO A 64 -6.13 -14.75 -9.81
N LYS A 65 -6.63 -13.61 -9.31
CA LYS A 65 -7.65 -12.78 -9.96
C LYS A 65 -7.47 -11.31 -9.58
N LYS A 66 -7.56 -10.40 -10.55
CA LYS A 66 -7.51 -8.95 -10.33
C LYS A 66 -8.50 -8.24 -11.26
N ASN A 67 -9.22 -7.24 -10.76
CA ASN A 67 -10.16 -6.42 -11.54
C ASN A 67 -11.18 -7.25 -12.34
N GLY A 68 -11.68 -8.34 -11.75
CA GLY A 68 -12.63 -9.25 -12.41
C GLY A 68 -11.99 -10.26 -13.38
N VAL A 69 -10.70 -10.12 -13.70
CA VAL A 69 -9.96 -10.96 -14.65
C VAL A 69 -9.13 -12.01 -13.91
N THR A 70 -9.27 -13.28 -14.32
CA THR A 70 -8.48 -14.40 -13.81
C THR A 70 -7.07 -14.36 -14.41
N MET A 71 -6.04 -14.47 -13.58
CA MET A 71 -4.62 -14.35 -13.94
C MET A 71 -3.91 -15.71 -13.95
N LEU A 72 -4.65 -16.79 -14.21
CA LEU A 72 -4.05 -18.12 -14.33
C LEU A 72 -3.10 -18.10 -15.53
N GLU A 73 -1.83 -18.41 -15.30
CA GLU A 73 -0.94 -18.80 -16.39
C GLU A 73 -1.57 -20.04 -17.03
N ASN A 74 -1.84 -19.96 -18.34
CA ASN A 74 -2.11 -21.18 -19.09
C ASN A 74 -0.81 -22.00 -19.02
N GLU A 75 -0.84 -23.12 -18.28
CA GLU A 75 0.21 -24.14 -18.36
C GLU A 75 0.42 -24.60 -19.81
#